data_AF-A0AAV2SJ86-F1
#
_entry.id   AF-A0AAV2SJ86-F1
#
_cell.length_a   1.000
_cell.length_b   1.000
_cell.length_c   1.000
_cell.angle_alpha   90.00
_cell.angle_beta   90.00
_cell.angle_gamma   90.00
#
_symmetry.space_group_name_H-M   'P 1'
#
loop_
_entity.id
_entity.type
_entity.pdbx_description
1 polymer ?
#
loop_
_entity_poly.entity_id
_entity_poly.type
_entity_poly.pdbx_seq_one_letter_code
_entity_poly.pdbx_strand_id
1 'polypeptide(L)'
;ILSSGKIKQTLSLVKDCAQNLRTYFTKQVESGHPVFEMKQVYGSFTMDTIASIAFGINSDSLNNTQDEFSMSAAKFFRSPSVWQRPLLYLVARLPHVCKLLRIDPLHRNPIHFFTKVVTDTMKYRLENGLRRSDFLQLLLDAFIQQQQNIKKPEEE
;
A
#
# COMPACT_ATOMS: atom_id res chain seq x y z
N ILE A 1 16.27 -2.81 6.59
CA ILE A 1 15.04 -3.27 5.89
C ILE A 1 14.92 -2.59 4.52
N LEU A 2 15.01 -1.25 4.44
CA LEU A 2 15.17 -0.50 3.19
C LEU A 2 16.58 0.10 3.12
N SER A 3 17.44 -0.43 2.25
CA SER A 3 18.77 0.15 1.98
C SER A 3 18.70 1.16 0.84
N SER A 4 19.71 2.02 0.72
CA SER A 4 19.83 2.95 -0.42
C SER A 4 19.72 2.23 -1.77
N GLY A 5 20.30 1.04 -1.90
CA GLY A 5 20.18 0.22 -3.11
C GLY A 5 18.74 -0.22 -3.40
N LYS A 6 18.01 -0.66 -2.38
CA LYS A 6 16.60 -1.07 -2.51
C LYS A 6 15.67 0.12 -2.83
N ILE A 7 15.94 1.30 -2.28
CA ILE A 7 15.19 2.52 -2.61
C ILE A 7 15.48 2.96 -4.05
N LYS A 8 16.74 2.85 -4.51
CA LYS A 8 17.09 3.15 -5.90
C LYS A 8 16.38 2.24 -6.89
N GLN A 9 16.13 0.97 -6.54
CA GLN A 9 15.39 0.03 -7.38
C GLN A 9 13.94 0.47 -7.62
N THR A 10 13.30 1.15 -6.66
CA THR A 10 11.91 1.60 -6.79
C THR A 10 11.77 3.00 -7.40
N LEU A 11 12.88 3.67 -7.70
CA LEU A 11 12.90 5.05 -8.21
C LEU A 11 12.21 5.19 -9.57
N SER A 12 12.24 4.16 -10.43
CA SER A 12 11.51 4.17 -11.70
C SER A 12 10.02 4.38 -11.49
N LEU A 13 9.43 3.69 -10.50
CA LEU A 13 8.01 3.81 -10.16
C LEU A 13 7.66 5.21 -9.66
N VAL A 14 8.54 5.83 -8.87
CA VAL A 14 8.36 7.23 -8.42
C VAL A 14 8.39 8.19 -9.63
N LYS A 15 9.29 7.96 -10.59
CA LYS A 15 9.39 8.77 -11.81
C LYS A 15 8.12 8.65 -12.65
N ASP A 16 7.55 7.45 -12.77
CA ASP A 16 6.30 7.23 -13.50
C ASP A 16 5.15 8.02 -12.85
N CYS A 17 5.01 7.94 -11.52
CA CYS A 17 4.02 8.74 -10.79
C CYS A 17 4.27 10.25 -10.95
N ALA A 18 5.53 10.70 -10.97
CA ALA A 18 5.88 12.11 -11.15
C ALA A 18 5.56 12.60 -12.58
N GLN A 19 5.68 11.73 -13.58
CA GLN A 19 5.30 12.03 -14.95
C GLN A 19 3.77 12.16 -15.08
N ASN A 20 3.00 11.35 -14.36
CA ASN A 20 1.54 11.49 -14.27
C ASN A 20 1.16 12.81 -13.60
N LEU A 21 1.85 13.19 -12.52
CA LEU A 21 1.67 14.48 -11.86
C LEU A 21 1.94 15.66 -12.80
N ARG A 22 3.03 15.61 -13.58
CA ARG A 22 3.33 16.63 -14.58
C ARG A 22 2.22 16.74 -15.62
N THR A 23 1.76 15.60 -16.13
CA THR A 23 0.67 15.52 -17.11
C THR A 23 -0.64 16.09 -16.56
N TYR A 24 -0.94 15.82 -15.29
CA TYR A 24 -2.09 16.40 -14.59
C TYR A 24 -2.01 17.93 -14.53
N PHE A 25 -0.87 18.49 -14.12
CA PHE A 25 -0.69 19.95 -14.09
C PHE A 25 -0.84 20.59 -15.47
N THR A 26 -0.20 20.02 -16.50
CA THR A 26 -0.32 20.52 -17.88
C THR A 26 -1.78 20.57 -18.34
N LYS A 27 -2.53 19.47 -18.16
CA LYS A 27 -3.94 19.39 -18.54
C LYS A 27 -4.81 20.43 -17.82
N GLN A 28 -4.60 20.64 -16.53
CA GLN A 28 -5.39 21.57 -15.74
C GLN A 28 -5.14 23.03 -16.14
N VAL A 29 -3.87 23.39 -16.41
CA VAL A 29 -3.51 24.72 -16.92
C VAL A 29 -4.13 24.95 -18.30
N GLU A 30 -4.02 24.00 -19.21
CA GLU A 30 -4.62 24.07 -20.56
C GLU A 30 -6.14 24.16 -20.51
N SER A 31 -6.78 23.54 -19.51
CA SER A 31 -8.24 23.59 -19.30
C SER A 31 -8.72 24.87 -18.60
N GLY A 32 -7.83 25.82 -18.29
CA GLY A 32 -8.19 27.08 -17.63
C GLY A 32 -8.38 26.99 -16.12
N HIS A 33 -7.86 25.94 -15.47
CA HIS A 33 -7.88 25.75 -14.02
C HIS A 33 -6.45 25.84 -13.41
N PRO A 34 -5.82 27.02 -13.36
CA PRO A 34 -4.43 27.18 -12.90
C PRO A 34 -4.29 27.22 -11.37
N VAL A 35 -5.37 27.02 -10.62
CA VAL A 35 -5.38 27.05 -9.14
C VAL A 35 -5.44 25.62 -8.62
N PHE A 36 -4.49 25.26 -7.74
CA PHE A 36 -4.31 23.90 -7.25
C PHE A 36 -4.42 23.84 -5.73
N GLU A 37 -5.16 22.86 -5.23
CA GLU A 37 -5.15 22.50 -3.81
C GLU A 37 -4.01 21.50 -3.58
N MET A 38 -2.86 22.02 -3.13
CA MET A 38 -1.62 21.23 -3.10
C MET A 38 -1.70 20.04 -2.13
N LYS A 39 -2.53 20.09 -1.07
CA LYS A 39 -2.68 18.96 -0.14
C LYS A 39 -3.34 17.77 -0.81
N GLN A 40 -4.38 17.99 -1.61
CA GLN A 40 -5.08 16.96 -2.37
C GLN A 40 -4.21 16.43 -3.51
N VAL A 41 -3.54 17.32 -4.24
CA VAL A 41 -2.67 16.92 -5.36
C VAL A 41 -1.51 16.05 -4.86
N TYR A 42 -0.76 16.50 -3.87
CA TYR A 42 0.34 15.70 -3.31
C TYR A 42 -0.15 14.50 -2.49
N GLY A 43 -1.33 14.58 -1.88
CA GLY A 43 -1.98 13.43 -1.26
C GLY A 43 -2.25 12.31 -2.26
N SER A 44 -2.76 12.65 -3.44
CA SER A 44 -3.03 11.69 -4.52
C SER A 44 -1.72 11.15 -5.13
N PHE A 45 -0.72 12.02 -5.36
CA PHE A 45 0.60 11.59 -5.83
C PHE A 45 1.30 10.62 -4.86
N THR A 46 1.27 10.90 -3.56
CA THR A 46 1.87 10.00 -2.56
C THR A 46 1.08 8.68 -2.45
N MET A 47 -0.25 8.73 -2.59
CA MET A 47 -1.09 7.53 -2.66
C MET A 47 -0.69 6.64 -3.85
N ASP A 48 -0.59 7.21 -5.06
CA ASP A 48 -0.19 6.49 -6.28
C ASP A 48 1.22 5.90 -6.15
N THR A 49 2.14 6.68 -5.57
CA THR A 49 3.53 6.24 -5.35
C THR A 49 3.58 5.02 -4.43
N ILE A 50 2.84 5.05 -3.32
CA ILE A 50 2.79 3.94 -2.37
C ILE A 50 2.01 2.75 -2.94
N ALA A 51 0.91 2.96 -3.66
CA ALA A 51 0.18 1.91 -4.36
C ALA A 51 1.11 1.14 -5.31
N SER A 52 1.91 1.87 -6.09
CA SER A 52 2.83 1.31 -7.08
C SER A 52 4.00 0.58 -6.42
N ILE A 53 4.65 1.19 -5.44
CA ILE A 53 5.86 0.63 -4.80
C ILE A 53 5.53 -0.49 -3.82
N ALA A 54 4.51 -0.33 -2.99
CA ALA A 54 4.22 -1.27 -1.91
C ALA A 54 3.30 -2.40 -2.34
N PHE A 55 2.38 -2.14 -3.29
CA PHE A 55 1.33 -3.08 -3.67
C PHE A 55 1.37 -3.47 -5.14
N GLY A 56 2.25 -2.86 -5.95
CA GLY A 56 2.34 -3.14 -7.39
C GLY A 56 1.11 -2.67 -8.18
N ILE A 57 0.27 -1.81 -7.59
CA ILE A 57 -0.95 -1.27 -8.21
C ILE A 57 -0.64 0.09 -8.82
N ASN A 58 -1.01 0.28 -10.08
CA ASN A 58 -1.04 1.62 -10.67
C ASN A 58 -2.41 2.23 -10.37
N SER A 59 -2.48 2.98 -9.27
CA SER A 59 -3.63 3.84 -9.01
C SER A 59 -3.46 5.13 -9.80
N ASP A 60 -4.53 5.65 -10.36
CA ASP A 60 -4.57 6.95 -11.03
C ASP A 60 -5.36 7.94 -10.17
N SER A 61 -4.97 8.05 -8.89
CA SER A 61 -5.72 8.79 -7.88
C SER A 61 -5.78 10.28 -8.18
N LEU A 62 -4.81 10.79 -8.97
CA LEU A 62 -4.78 12.17 -9.46
C LEU A 62 -5.96 12.51 -10.37
N ASN A 63 -6.39 11.56 -11.23
CA ASN A 63 -7.55 11.75 -12.11
C ASN A 63 -8.82 11.13 -11.53
N ASN A 64 -8.70 10.10 -10.71
CA ASN A 64 -9.82 9.39 -10.11
C ASN A 64 -9.61 9.16 -8.60
N THR A 65 -10.02 10.13 -7.79
CA THR A 65 -9.92 10.06 -6.32
C THR A 65 -10.84 9.02 -5.67
N GLN A 66 -11.70 8.33 -6.44
CA GLN A 66 -12.60 7.27 -5.96
C GLN A 66 -12.18 5.87 -6.40
N ASP A 67 -10.93 5.68 -6.80
CA ASP A 67 -10.42 4.33 -7.02
C ASP A 67 -10.50 3.49 -5.73
N GLU A 68 -10.66 2.17 -5.90
CA GLU A 68 -10.90 1.25 -4.78
C GLU A 68 -9.74 1.25 -3.77
N PHE A 69 -8.51 1.50 -4.23
CA PHE A 69 -7.33 1.55 -3.38
C PHE A 69 -7.34 2.81 -2.51
N SER A 70 -7.53 4.00 -3.09
CA SER A 70 -7.64 5.27 -2.38
C SER A 70 -8.80 5.27 -1.40
N MET A 71 -9.96 4.73 -1.79
CA MET A 71 -11.12 4.61 -0.90
C MET A 71 -10.84 3.67 0.28
N SER A 72 -10.20 2.53 0.03
CA SER A 72 -9.84 1.58 1.08
C SER A 72 -8.78 2.14 2.03
N ALA A 73 -7.79 2.85 1.49
CA ALA A 73 -6.78 3.56 2.28
C ALA A 73 -7.41 4.67 3.12
N ALA A 74 -8.27 5.51 2.54
CA ALA A 74 -8.97 6.57 3.25
C ALA A 74 -9.84 6.03 4.39
N LYS A 75 -10.53 4.89 4.18
CA LYS A 75 -11.30 4.20 5.24
C LYS A 75 -10.40 3.67 6.35
N PHE A 76 -9.20 3.18 6.02
CA PHE A 76 -8.24 2.68 7.00
C PHE A 76 -7.63 3.79 7.85
N PHE A 77 -7.25 4.92 7.24
CA PHE A 77 -6.65 6.06 7.94
C PHE A 77 -7.67 7.02 8.56
N ARG A 78 -8.97 6.81 8.36
CA ARG A 78 -10.00 7.62 8.98
C ARG A 78 -9.92 7.49 10.49
N SER A 79 -9.89 8.62 11.20
CA SER A 79 -9.92 8.60 12.65
C SER A 79 -11.11 7.79 13.17
N PRO A 80 -10.89 6.95 14.19
CA PRO A 80 -11.97 6.18 14.79
C PRO A 80 -13.06 7.14 15.27
N SER A 81 -14.31 6.79 14.99
CA SER A 81 -15.46 7.57 15.42
C SER A 81 -15.47 7.70 16.95
N VAL A 82 -16.12 8.74 17.48
CA VAL A 82 -16.19 8.99 18.94
C VAL A 82 -16.68 7.74 19.70
N TRP A 83 -17.60 6.98 19.10
CA TRP A 83 -18.13 5.70 19.60
C TRP A 83 -17.13 4.54 19.63
N GLN A 84 -16.06 4.59 18.82
CA GLN A 84 -14.99 3.57 18.80
C GLN A 84 -13.89 3.87 19.83
N ARG A 85 -13.84 5.08 20.40
CA ARG A 85 -12.82 5.48 21.39
C ARG A 85 -12.84 4.64 22.68
N PRO A 86 -14.00 4.32 23.29
CA PRO A 86 -14.04 3.43 24.46
C PRO A 86 -13.54 2.03 24.13
N LEU A 87 -13.84 1.53 22.93
CA LEU A 87 -13.39 0.22 22.46
C LEU A 87 -11.86 0.17 22.30
N LEU A 88 -11.28 1.20 21.69
CA LEU A 88 -9.81 1.36 21.58
C LEU A 88 -9.14 1.45 22.94
N TYR A 89 -9.72 2.19 23.88
CA TYR A 89 -9.22 2.28 25.25
C TYR A 89 -9.26 0.92 25.96
N LEU A 90 -10.34 0.16 25.79
CA LEU A 90 -10.50 -1.18 26.34
C LEU A 90 -9.46 -2.15 25.76
N VAL A 91 -9.23 -2.13 24.45
CA VAL A 91 -8.21 -2.95 23.77
C VAL A 91 -6.80 -2.61 24.26
N ALA A 92 -6.51 -1.34 24.50
CA ALA A 92 -5.22 -0.90 25.03
C ALA A 92 -4.98 -1.34 26.49
N ARG A 93 -6.03 -1.39 27.31
CA ARG A 93 -5.94 -1.74 28.75
C ARG A 93 -6.03 -3.24 29.03
N LEU A 94 -6.81 -3.98 28.24
CA LEU A 94 -7.10 -5.39 28.47
C LEU A 94 -6.94 -6.22 27.18
N PRO A 95 -5.73 -6.29 26.59
CA PRO A 95 -5.52 -6.93 25.29
C PRO A 95 -5.87 -8.42 25.30
N HIS A 96 -5.63 -9.13 26.42
CA HIS A 96 -5.94 -10.56 26.55
C HIS A 96 -7.45 -10.84 26.52
N VAL A 97 -8.26 -9.99 27.17
CA VAL A 97 -9.72 -10.14 27.20
C VAL A 97 -10.31 -9.84 25.83
N CYS A 98 -9.84 -8.78 25.16
CA CYS A 98 -10.28 -8.46 23.80
C CYS A 98 -9.91 -9.56 22.80
N LYS A 99 -8.72 -10.18 22.95
CA LYS A 99 -8.29 -11.31 22.11
C LYS A 99 -9.16 -12.54 22.32
N LEU A 100 -9.55 -12.83 23.58
CA LEU A 100 -10.47 -13.93 23.89
C LEU A 100 -11.86 -13.70 23.30
N LEU A 101 -12.38 -12.48 23.40
CA LEU A 101 -13.69 -12.08 22.90
C LEU A 101 -13.71 -11.76 21.39
N ARG A 102 -12.58 -11.91 20.69
CA ARG A 102 -12.40 -11.61 19.25
C ARG A 102 -12.86 -10.19 18.87
N ILE A 103 -12.72 -9.24 19.79
CA ILE A 103 -13.06 -7.84 19.58
C ILE A 103 -11.97 -7.22 18.70
N ASP A 104 -12.37 -6.76 17.53
CA ASP A 104 -11.49 -6.12 16.57
C ASP A 104 -11.88 -4.63 16.45
N PRO A 105 -11.08 -3.70 16.98
CA PRO A 105 -11.38 -2.28 16.90
C PRO A 105 -11.15 -1.71 15.49
N LEU A 106 -10.47 -2.45 14.61
CA LEU A 106 -10.19 -2.04 13.24
C LEU A 106 -11.33 -2.49 12.33
N HIS A 107 -11.68 -1.64 11.36
CA HIS A 107 -12.58 -2.06 10.29
C HIS A 107 -11.92 -3.21 9.51
N ARG A 108 -12.56 -4.39 9.50
CA ARG A 108 -12.04 -5.57 8.80
C ARG A 108 -12.01 -5.42 7.27
N ASN A 109 -12.85 -4.55 6.71
CA ASN A 109 -13.00 -4.40 5.26
C ASN A 109 -11.72 -3.90 4.57
N PRO A 110 -11.07 -2.78 4.99
CA PRO A 110 -9.80 -2.37 4.40
C PRO A 110 -8.68 -3.40 4.58
N ILE A 111 -8.61 -4.06 5.74
CA ILE A 111 -7.58 -5.09 5.99
C ILE A 111 -7.74 -6.23 5.00
N HIS A 112 -8.97 -6.74 4.82
CA HIS A 112 -9.24 -7.80 3.86
C HIS A 112 -8.89 -7.41 2.43
N PHE A 113 -9.21 -6.17 2.01
CA PHE A 113 -8.83 -5.64 0.71
C PHE A 113 -7.31 -5.68 0.50
N PHE A 114 -6.53 -5.09 1.42
CA PHE A 114 -5.07 -5.04 1.25
C PHE A 114 -4.43 -6.44 1.35
N THR A 115 -4.92 -7.31 2.22
CA THR A 115 -4.46 -8.71 2.27
C THR A 115 -4.72 -9.41 0.94
N LYS A 116 -5.93 -9.28 0.39
CA LYS A 116 -6.30 -9.87 -0.89
C LYS A 116 -5.42 -9.35 -2.02
N VAL A 117 -5.25 -8.03 -2.13
CA VAL A 117 -4.37 -7.39 -3.11
C VAL A 117 -2.96 -7.99 -3.07
N VAL A 118 -2.36 -8.09 -1.89
CA VAL A 118 -1.01 -8.61 -1.73
C VAL A 118 -0.95 -10.09 -2.13
N THR A 119 -1.87 -10.90 -1.63
CA THR A 119 -1.91 -12.35 -1.92
C THR A 119 -2.14 -12.64 -3.39
N ASP A 120 -3.12 -11.99 -4.02
CA ASP A 120 -3.45 -12.16 -5.43
C ASP A 120 -2.28 -11.70 -6.32
N THR A 121 -1.65 -10.56 -5.98
CA THR A 121 -0.51 -10.03 -6.74
C THR A 121 0.71 -10.94 -6.64
N MET A 122 1.02 -11.47 -5.45
CA MET A 122 2.13 -12.42 -5.27
C MET A 122 1.87 -13.72 -6.03
N LYS A 123 0.65 -14.27 -5.93
CA LYS A 123 0.24 -15.50 -6.64
C LYS A 123 0.37 -15.32 -8.15
N TYR A 124 -0.18 -14.24 -8.69
CA TYR A 124 -0.14 -13.93 -10.11
C TYR A 124 1.30 -13.84 -10.64
N ARG A 125 2.23 -13.24 -9.88
CA ARG A 125 3.64 -13.16 -10.27
C ARG A 125 4.33 -14.51 -10.28
N LEU A 126 4.05 -15.36 -9.29
CA LEU A 126 4.64 -16.68 -9.19
C LEU A 126 4.20 -17.57 -10.37
N GLU A 127 2.92 -17.50 -10.74
CA GLU A 127 2.35 -18.29 -11.83
C GLU A 127 2.83 -17.82 -13.22
N ASN A 128 3.00 -16.51 -13.41
CA ASN A 128 3.36 -15.94 -14.71
C ASN A 128 4.86 -15.61 -14.88
N GLY A 129 5.68 -15.86 -13.86
CA GLY A 129 7.12 -15.54 -13.90
C GLY A 129 7.43 -14.04 -14.00
N LEU A 130 6.48 -13.18 -13.61
CA LEU A 130 6.62 -11.72 -13.73
C LEU A 130 7.46 -11.16 -12.59
N ARG A 131 8.47 -10.34 -12.93
CA ARG A 131 9.24 -9.56 -11.96
C ARG A 131 8.98 -8.07 -12.16
N ARG A 132 8.73 -7.38 -11.05
CA ARG A 132 8.62 -5.92 -11.00
C ARG A 132 9.52 -5.41 -9.87
N SER A 133 10.27 -4.34 -10.12
CA SER A 133 11.18 -3.75 -9.12
C SER A 133 10.41 -2.95 -8.07
N ASP A 134 9.63 -3.65 -7.24
CA ASP A 134 8.80 -3.10 -6.18
C ASP A 134 8.98 -3.87 -4.85
N PHE A 135 8.31 -3.42 -3.78
CA PHE A 135 8.48 -4.05 -2.46
C PHE A 135 7.88 -5.45 -2.38
N LEU A 136 6.82 -5.75 -3.14
CA LEU A 136 6.27 -7.11 -3.17
C LEU A 136 7.27 -8.09 -3.75
N GLN A 137 8.06 -7.70 -4.75
CA GLN A 137 9.13 -8.54 -5.25
C GLN A 137 10.23 -8.73 -4.22
N LEU A 138 10.62 -7.68 -3.50
CA LEU A 138 11.61 -7.80 -2.42
C LEU A 138 11.13 -8.75 -1.31
N LEU A 139 9.84 -8.73 -0.97
CA LEU A 139 9.22 -9.63 0.00
C LEU A 139 9.18 -11.07 -0.52
N LEU A 140 8.80 -11.27 -1.78
CA LEU A 140 8.76 -12.58 -2.42
C LEU A 140 10.16 -13.21 -2.47
N ASP A 141 11.17 -12.43 -2.86
CA ASP A 141 12.56 -12.88 -2.93
C ASP A 141 13.08 -13.28 -1.54
N ALA A 142 12.78 -12.49 -0.50
CA ALA A 142 13.15 -12.81 0.87
C ALA A 142 12.46 -14.09 1.38
N PHE A 143 11.18 -14.28 1.04
CA PHE A 143 10.43 -15.48 1.40
C PHE A 143 11.01 -16.75 0.75
N ILE A 144 11.35 -16.67 -0.54
CA ILE A 144 11.97 -17.79 -1.27
C ILE A 144 13.35 -18.13 -0.68
N GLN A 145 14.18 -17.12 -0.38
CA GLN A 145 15.48 -17.31 0.25
C GLN A 145 15.37 -17.98 1.62
N GLN A 146 14.38 -17.59 2.42
CA GLN A 146 14.13 -18.20 3.73
C GLN A 146 13.77 -19.69 3.59
N GLN A 147 12.92 -20.06 2.63
CA GLN A 147 12.60 -21.48 2.39
C GLN A 147 13.80 -22.30 1.92
N GLN A 148 14.68 -21.73 1.10
CA GLN A 148 15.91 -22.41 0.68
C GLN A 148 16.87 -22.64 1.85
N ASN A 149 16.99 -21.66 2.76
CA ASN A 149 17.81 -21.81 3.96
C ASN A 149 17.25 -22.84 4.96
N ILE A 150 15.92 -22.98 5.04
CA ILE A 150 15.27 -24.01 5.89
C ILE A 150 15.45 -25.43 5.32
N LYS A 151 15.68 -25.58 4.01
CA LYS A 151 15.90 -26.89 3.35
C LYS A 151 17.36 -27.37 3.36
N LYS A 152 18.32 -26.49 3.68
CA LYS A 152 19.76 -26.78 3.75
C LYS A 152 20.35 -27.28 5.10
N PRO A 153 19.65 -27.32 6.26
CA PRO A 153 20.31 -27.59 7.54
C PRO A 153 20.63 -29.08 7.83
N GLU A 154 20.51 -30.00 6.87
CA GLU A 154 20.78 -31.45 7.09
C GLU A 154 21.88 -32.05 6.20
N GLU A 155 22.64 -31.25 5.44
CA GLU A 155 23.73 -31.77 4.55
C GLU A 155 25.14 -31.30 4.93
N GLU A 156 25.39 -30.86 6.16
CA GLU A 156 26.77 -30.62 6.69
C GLU A 156 27.05 -31.41 7.97
#